data_AF-A0A257KYX8-F1
#
_entry.id   AF-A0A257KYX8-F1
#
_cell.length_a   1.000
_cell.length_b   1.000
_cell.length_c   1.000
_cell.angle_alpha   90.00
_cell.angle_beta   90.00
_cell.angle_gamma   90.00
#
_symmetry.space_group_name_H-M   'P 1'
#
loop_
_entity.id
_entity.type
_entity.pdbx_description
1 polymer ?
#
loop_
_entity_poly.entity_id
_entity_poly.type
_entity_poly.pdbx_seq_one_letter_code
_entity_poly.pdbx_strand_id
1 'polypeptide(L)'
;MVNHHRPSVDVLFRSAASAAGANAIGLIMTGMGDDGARGLRELRDAGAWTLAQDEASCVVYGMPKEAVRLGAVCEVVPLDRLPEQLLQAAQGRSLLSARST
;
A
#
# COMPACT_ATOMS: atom_id res chain seq x y z
N MET A 1 -1.46 -17.80 14.33
CA MET A 1 -1.38 -17.96 12.85
C MET A 1 -1.97 -16.70 12.25
N VAL A 2 -1.21 -15.94 11.47
CA VAL A 2 -1.74 -14.75 10.78
C VAL A 2 -2.00 -15.19 9.34
N ASN A 3 -3.27 -15.28 8.94
CA ASN A 3 -3.76 -15.53 7.57
C ASN A 3 -3.05 -16.62 6.73
N HIS A 4 -2.58 -17.72 7.33
CA HIS A 4 -1.87 -18.84 6.68
C HIS A 4 -0.58 -18.50 5.89
N HIS A 5 -0.19 -17.23 5.76
CA HIS A 5 1.00 -16.79 5.03
C HIS A 5 2.15 -16.43 5.97
N ARG A 6 3.36 -16.90 5.64
CA ARG A 6 4.61 -16.50 6.30
C ARG A 6 5.72 -16.38 5.25
N PRO A 7 6.27 -15.17 5.01
CA PRO A 7 5.92 -13.89 5.65
C PRO A 7 4.50 -13.41 5.28
N SER A 8 3.86 -12.63 6.16
CA SER A 8 2.52 -12.04 5.94
C SER A 8 2.64 -10.55 5.66
N VAL A 9 1.94 -10.09 4.62
CA VAL A 9 1.89 -8.68 4.21
C VAL A 9 1.10 -7.84 5.21
N ASP A 10 0.07 -8.39 5.84
CA ASP A 10 -0.66 -7.69 6.91
C ASP A 10 0.26 -7.27 8.06
N VAL A 11 1.18 -8.17 8.47
CA VAL A 11 2.13 -7.89 9.53
C VAL A 11 3.11 -6.78 9.11
N LEU A 12 3.56 -6.79 7.85
CA LEU A 12 4.43 -5.74 7.32
C LEU A 12 3.72 -4.37 7.37
N PHE A 13 2.53 -4.26 6.80
CA PHE A 13 1.84 -2.97 6.75
C PHE A 13 1.43 -2.47 8.13
N ARG A 14 0.98 -3.34 9.04
CA ARG A 14 0.68 -2.95 10.43
C ARG A 14 1.91 -2.41 11.15
N SER A 15 3.06 -3.06 11.00
CA SER A 15 4.29 -2.58 11.63
C SER A 15 4.76 -1.25 11.05
N ALA A 16 4.62 -1.06 9.73
CA ALA A 16 4.89 0.23 9.07
C ALA A 16 3.91 1.32 9.53
N ALA A 17 2.63 1.00 9.73
CA ALA A 17 1.63 1.94 10.24
C ALA A 17 2.01 2.47 11.61
N SER A 18 2.48 1.58 12.50
CA SER A 18 2.95 1.95 13.83
C SER A 18 4.28 2.72 13.83
N ALA A 19 5.20 2.40 12.93
CA ALA A 19 6.56 2.94 12.96
C ALA A 19 6.72 4.24 12.13
N ALA A 20 6.04 4.34 10.99
CA ALA A 20 6.19 5.44 10.03
C ALA A 20 4.89 6.24 9.85
N GLY A 21 3.72 5.64 10.07
CA GLY A 21 2.42 6.29 9.91
C GLY A 21 2.30 7.03 8.57
N ALA A 22 1.96 8.31 8.63
CA ALA A 22 1.81 9.15 7.44
C ALA A 22 3.08 9.31 6.58
N ASN A 23 4.27 8.97 7.10
CA ASN A 23 5.51 9.01 6.31
C ASN A 23 5.71 7.77 5.42
N ALA A 24 4.87 6.75 5.54
CA ALA A 24 4.93 5.57 4.70
C ALA A 24 4.15 5.76 3.38
N ILE A 25 4.54 4.95 2.39
CA ILE A 25 3.76 4.68 1.19
C ILE A 25 3.52 3.17 1.14
N GLY A 26 2.25 2.76 1.09
CA GLY A 26 1.86 1.37 0.96
C GLY A 26 1.48 1.04 -0.48
N LEU A 27 1.95 -0.08 -1.02
CA LEU A 27 1.57 -0.56 -2.35
C LEU A 27 1.27 -2.05 -2.27
N ILE A 28 0.09 -2.47 -2.71
CA ILE A 28 -0.27 -3.87 -2.86
C ILE A 28 -0.34 -4.23 -4.35
N MET A 29 0.37 -5.29 -4.74
CA MET A 29 0.53 -5.71 -6.13
C MET A 29 -0.20 -7.03 -6.40
N THR A 30 -0.16 -7.48 -7.66
CA THR A 30 -0.70 -8.77 -8.12
C THR A 30 -0.39 -9.91 -7.13
N GLY A 31 -1.39 -10.75 -6.87
CA GLY A 31 -1.28 -11.83 -5.90
C GLY A 31 -2.64 -12.45 -5.59
N MET A 32 -2.64 -13.68 -5.08
CA MET A 32 -3.84 -14.40 -4.68
C MET A 32 -4.19 -14.15 -3.21
N GLY A 33 -5.48 -14.17 -2.87
CA GLY A 33 -5.96 -14.07 -1.50
C GLY A 33 -6.12 -12.62 -1.02
N ASP A 34 -6.19 -12.45 0.29
CA ASP A 34 -6.48 -11.16 0.95
C ASP A 34 -5.36 -10.68 1.90
N ASP A 35 -4.22 -11.39 1.97
CA ASP A 35 -3.09 -11.02 2.83
C ASP A 35 -2.53 -9.66 2.42
N GLY A 36 -2.54 -8.71 3.36
CA GLY A 36 -2.15 -7.33 3.16
C GLY A 36 -3.32 -6.35 3.04
N ALA A 37 -4.54 -6.81 2.76
CA ALA A 37 -5.67 -5.89 2.59
C ALA A 37 -6.05 -5.18 3.90
N ARG A 38 -5.99 -5.89 5.03
CA ARG A 38 -6.29 -5.31 6.36
C ARG A 38 -5.14 -4.44 6.86
N GLY A 39 -3.90 -4.92 6.72
CA GLY A 39 -2.71 -4.16 7.09
C GLY A 39 -2.60 -2.88 6.26
N LEU A 40 -2.91 -2.91 4.96
CA LEU A 40 -2.92 -1.71 4.12
C LEU A 40 -4.00 -0.73 4.56
N ARG A 41 -5.15 -1.24 5.03
CA ARG A 41 -6.20 -0.39 5.59
C ARG A 41 -5.74 0.32 6.85
N GLU A 42 -5.11 -0.41 7.77
CA GLU A 42 -4.52 0.18 8.98
C GLU A 42 -3.45 1.23 8.65
N LEU A 43 -2.64 0.98 7.62
CA LEU A 43 -1.63 1.92 7.13
C LEU A 43 -2.28 3.19 6.54
N ARG A 44 -3.36 3.05 5.76
CA ARG A 44 -4.16 4.17 5.25
C ARG A 44 -4.79 4.99 6.38
N ASP A 45 -5.38 4.31 7.36
CA ASP A 45 -6.01 4.96 8.53
C ASP A 45 -4.96 5.72 9.38
N ALA A 46 -3.69 5.30 9.35
CA ALA A 46 -2.54 6.00 9.94
C ALA A 46 -2.03 7.20 9.10
N GLY A 47 -2.70 7.54 7.99
CA GLY A 47 -2.40 8.70 7.14
C GLY A 47 -1.41 8.45 6.01
N ALA A 48 -1.00 7.20 5.79
CA ALA A 48 -0.12 6.84 4.68
C ALA A 48 -0.86 6.95 3.33
N TRP A 49 -0.11 7.26 2.28
CA TRP A 49 -0.64 7.12 0.92
C TRP A 49 -0.56 5.65 0.50
N THR A 50 -1.67 5.11 0.00
CA THR A 50 -1.81 3.68 -0.27
C THR A 50 -2.28 3.43 -1.69
N LEU A 51 -1.65 2.47 -2.36
CA LEU A 51 -1.80 2.20 -3.78
C LEU A 51 -2.13 0.73 -4.00
N ALA A 52 -2.82 0.44 -5.10
CA ALA A 52 -2.99 -0.92 -5.61
C ALA A 52 -2.65 -1.00 -7.10
N GLN A 53 -2.06 -2.11 -7.53
CA GLN A 53 -1.89 -2.42 -8.94
C GLN A 53 -3.26 -2.63 -9.61
N ASP A 54 -3.45 -2.11 -10.83
CA ASP A 54 -4.68 -2.28 -11.59
C ASP A 54 -4.91 -3.72 -12.09
N GLU A 55 -6.16 -4.05 -12.41
CA GLU A 55 -6.53 -5.40 -12.86
C GLU A 55 -5.89 -5.77 -14.20
N ALA A 56 -5.76 -4.84 -15.16
CA ALA A 56 -5.30 -5.17 -16.50
C ALA A 56 -3.81 -5.52 -16.55
N SER A 57 -3.01 -5.01 -15.60
CA SER A 57 -1.59 -5.38 -15.47
C SER A 57 -1.33 -6.50 -14.47
N CYS A 58 -2.32 -6.94 -13.70
CA CYS A 58 -2.17 -8.04 -12.75
C CYS A 58 -2.16 -9.40 -13.47
N VAL A 59 -1.32 -10.31 -12.99
CA VAL A 59 -1.42 -11.74 -13.35
C VAL A 59 -2.57 -12.40 -12.57
N VAL A 60 -2.70 -12.05 -11.29
CA VAL A 60 -3.81 -12.47 -10.42
C VAL A 60 -4.31 -11.25 -9.64
N TYR A 61 -5.53 -10.82 -9.94
CA TYR A 61 -6.17 -9.67 -9.29
C TYR A 61 -6.95 -10.09 -8.03
N GLY A 62 -6.26 -10.74 -7.08
CA GLY A 62 -6.83 -11.15 -5.79
C GLY A 62 -6.56 -10.11 -4.71
N MET A 63 -5.31 -9.98 -4.29
CA MET A 63 -4.89 -9.07 -3.21
C MET A 63 -5.25 -7.60 -3.50
N PRO A 64 -5.00 -7.04 -4.71
CA PRO A 64 -5.40 -5.68 -5.03
C PRO A 64 -6.92 -5.48 -4.96
N LYS A 65 -7.70 -6.45 -5.44
CA LYS A 65 -9.17 -6.41 -5.40
C LYS A 65 -9.70 -6.35 -3.98
N GLU A 66 -9.16 -7.17 -3.08
CA GLU A 66 -9.57 -7.17 -1.68
C GLU A 66 -9.19 -5.88 -0.96
N ALA A 67 -8.01 -5.32 -1.23
CA ALA A 67 -7.62 -4.02 -0.69
C ALA A 67 -8.55 -2.88 -1.15
N VAL A 68 -8.90 -2.84 -2.44
CA VAL A 68 -9.86 -1.86 -2.98
C VAL A 68 -11.23 -2.04 -2.30
N ARG A 69 -11.72 -3.28 -2.19
CA ARG A 69 -13.01 -3.60 -1.54
C ARG A 69 -13.08 -3.15 -0.08
N LEU A 70 -11.96 -3.22 0.66
CA LEU A 70 -11.88 -2.76 2.05
C LEU A 70 -11.71 -1.23 2.18
N GLY A 71 -11.66 -0.49 1.07
CA GLY A 71 -11.35 0.93 1.09
C GLY A 71 -9.95 1.21 1.63
N ALA A 72 -9.01 0.30 1.40
CA ALA A 72 -7.62 0.42 1.86
C ALA A 72 -6.73 1.21 0.88
N VAL A 73 -7.27 1.63 -0.27
CA VAL A 73 -6.51 2.15 -1.41
C VAL A 73 -6.92 3.59 -1.68
N CYS A 74 -5.94 4.50 -1.82
CA CYS A 74 -6.14 5.86 -2.30
C CYS A 74 -6.25 5.92 -3.83
N GLU A 75 -5.42 5.15 -4.54
CA GLU A 75 -5.36 5.15 -6.00
C GLU A 75 -5.00 3.77 -6.57
N VAL A 76 -5.62 3.41 -7.70
CA VAL A 76 -5.34 2.18 -8.45
C VAL A 76 -4.53 2.55 -9.68
N VAL A 77 -3.37 1.92 -9.87
CA VAL A 77 -2.35 2.37 -10.84
C VAL A 77 -1.84 1.21 -11.70
N PRO A 78 -1.67 1.41 -13.02
CA PRO A 78 -1.00 0.45 -13.90
C PRO A 78 0.44 0.15 -13.53
N LEU A 79 0.90 -1.10 -13.72
CA LEU A 79 2.25 -1.54 -13.36
C LEU A 79 3.37 -0.65 -13.94
N ASP A 80 3.22 -0.19 -15.18
CA ASP A 80 4.19 0.67 -15.87
C ASP A 80 4.27 2.09 -15.27
N ARG A 81 3.22 2.53 -14.56
CA ARG A 81 3.13 3.85 -13.91
C ARG A 81 3.54 3.83 -12.43
N LEU A 82 3.53 2.66 -11.79
CA LEU A 82 3.87 2.54 -10.37
C LEU A 82 5.23 3.14 -9.98
N PRO A 83 6.34 2.92 -10.72
CA PRO A 83 7.64 3.48 -10.34
C PRO A 83 7.62 5.02 -10.33
N GLU A 84 7.02 5.64 -11.35
CA GLU A 84 6.90 7.09 -11.47
C GLU A 84 6.06 7.67 -10.31
N GLN A 85 4.91 7.06 -10.02
CA GLN A 85 4.01 7.47 -8.93
C GLN A 85 4.70 7.40 -7.56
N LEU A 86 5.42 6.31 -7.28
CA LEU A 86 6.15 6.13 -6.02
C LEU A 86 7.24 7.19 -5.83
N LEU A 87 8.02 7.48 -6.88
CA LEU A 87 9.07 8.50 -6.82
C LEU A 87 8.50 9.89 -6.60
N GLN A 88 7.45 10.26 -7.33
CA GLN A 88 6.79 11.56 -7.18
C GLN A 88 6.24 11.75 -5.76
N ALA A 89 5.60 10.73 -5.19
CA ALA A 89 5.07 10.82 -3.82
C ALA A 89 6.17 10.88 -2.75
N ALA A 90 7.26 10.13 -2.91
CA ALA A 90 8.40 10.20 -2.00
C ALA A 90 9.07 11.59 -2.03
N GLN A 91 9.22 12.18 -3.22
CA GLN A 91 9.81 13.51 -3.41
C GLN A 91 8.90 14.63 -2.87
N GLY A 92 7.59 14.57 -3.15
CA GLY A 92 6.61 15.55 -2.65
C GLY A 92 6.55 15.59 -1.13
N ARG A 93 6.76 14.45 -0.46
CA ARG A 93 6.79 14.34 1.00
C ARG A 93 8.11 14.81 1.62
N SER A 94 9.25 14.58 0.95
CA SER A 94 10.56 15.11 1.38
C SER A 94 10.53 16.65 1.50
N LEU A 95 9.87 17.32 0.56
CA LEU A 95 9.74 18.79 0.55
C LEU A 95 8.80 19.34 1.63
N LEU A 96 7.80 18.56 2.08
CA LEU A 96 6.90 18.94 3.17
C LEU A 96 7.56 18.76 4.55
N SER A 97 8.34 17.68 4.72
CA SER A 97 9.12 17.43 5.94
C SER A 97 10.20 18.48 6.16
N ALA A 98 10.91 18.89 5.09
CA ALA A 98 11.98 19.89 5.14
C ALA A 98 11.52 21.33 5.45
N ARG A 99 10.21 21.61 5.43
CA ARG A 99 9.63 22.94 5.70
C ARG A 99 9.09 23.11 7.13
N SER A 100 9.20 22.07 7.97
CA SER A 100 8.60 22.03 9.31
C SER A 100 9.65 22.14 10.45
N THR A 101 10.84 22.65 10.15
CA THR A 101 11.93 23.02 11.08
C THR A 101 12.40 24.43 10.76
#